data_AF-A0A3C0Y9K3-F1
#
_entry.id   AF-A0A3C0Y9K3-F1
#
_cell.length_a   1.000
_cell.length_b   1.000
_cell.length_c   1.000
_cell.angle_alpha   90.00
_cell.angle_beta   90.00
_cell.angle_gamma   90.00
#
_symmetry.space_group_name_H-M   'P 1'
#
loop_
_entity.id
_entity.type
_entity.pdbx_description
1 polymer ?
#
loop_
_entity_poly.entity_id
_entity_poly.type
_entity_poly.pdbx_seq_one_letter_code
_entity_poly.pdbx_strand_id
1 'polypeptide(L)' 'MSENMSIKGKRVLITAGAGGLGLEMARVFSAAGARVLVCDV' A
#
# COMPACT_ATOMS: atom_id res chain seq x y z
N MET A 1 15.80 11.26 -16.74
CA MET A 1 14.85 10.14 -16.90
C MET A 1 14.36 9.75 -15.52
N SER A 2 13.08 9.97 -15.21
CA SER A 2 12.47 9.39 -14.00
C SER A 2 12.18 7.91 -14.29
N GLU A 3 12.82 7.01 -13.55
CA GLU A 3 12.50 5.59 -13.64
C GLU A 3 11.05 5.33 -13.24
N ASN A 4 10.34 4.55 -14.05
CA ASN A 4 9.00 4.09 -13.72
C ASN A 4 9.09 3.02 -12.62
N MET A 5 9.04 3.44 -11.36
CA MET A 5 9.16 2.52 -10.22
C MET A 5 7.87 1.71 -10.06
N SER A 6 7.92 0.43 -10.45
CA SER A 6 6.82 -0.51 -10.21
C SER A 6 6.81 -1.00 -8.77
N ILE A 7 5.62 -1.03 -8.16
CA ILE A 7 5.39 -1.56 -6.81
C ILE A 7 4.89 -3.02 -6.81
N LYS A 8 4.71 -3.62 -7.99
CA LYS A 8 4.21 -4.99 -8.13
C LYS A 8 5.13 -5.99 -7.42
N GLY A 9 4.56 -6.86 -6.60
CA GLY A 9 5.28 -7.88 -5.82
C GLY A 9 6.05 -7.34 -4.59
N LYS A 10 6.11 -6.03 -4.38
CA LYS A 10 6.72 -5.44 -3.18
C LYS A 10 5.87 -5.72 -1.94
N ARG A 11 6.48 -5.69 -0.76
CA ARG A 11 5.79 -5.81 0.53
C ARG A 11 5.64 -4.42 1.13
N VAL A 12 4.45 -4.08 1.58
CA VAL A 12 4.12 -2.75 2.11
C VAL A 12 3.45 -2.91 3.48
N LEU A 13 3.94 -2.19 4.48
CA LEU A 13 3.31 -2.05 5.80
C LEU A 13 2.61 -0.70 5.85
N ILE A 14 1.31 -0.71 6.17
CA ILE A 14 0.52 0.49 6.40
C ILE A 14 0.03 0.47 7.84
N THR A 15 0.36 1.53 8.58
CA THR A 15 -0.14 1.76 9.95
C THR A 15 -1.34 2.71 9.89
N ALA A 16 -2.20 2.67 10.92
CA ALA A 16 -3.45 3.43 10.96
C ALA A 16 -4.33 3.18 9.70
N GLY A 17 -4.37 1.93 9.23
CA GLY A 17 -5.02 1.56 7.96
C GLY A 17 -6.51 1.22 8.01
N ALA A 18 -7.17 1.33 9.17
CA ALA A 18 -8.58 1.01 9.36
C ALA A 18 -9.51 2.04 8.70
N GLY A 19 -9.03 3.25 8.41
CA GLY A 19 -9.85 4.31 7.82
C GLY A 19 -9.05 5.43 7.15
N GLY A 20 -9.78 6.40 6.61
CA GLY A 20 -9.22 7.61 5.99
C GLY A 20 -8.15 7.30 4.96
N LEU A 21 -7.03 8.02 5.04
CA LEU A 21 -5.89 7.85 4.13
C LEU A 21 -5.26 6.45 4.23
N GLY A 22 -5.18 5.87 5.42
CA GLY A 22 -4.58 4.55 5.59
C GLY A 22 -5.35 3.47 4.81
N LEU A 23 -6.69 3.53 4.84
CA LEU A 23 -7.53 2.62 4.07
C LEU A 23 -7.36 2.82 2.55
N GLU A 24 -7.37 4.07 2.07
CA GLU A 24 -7.20 4.33 0.64
C GLU A 24 -5.82 3.94 0.13
N MET A 25 -4.79 4.14 0.93
CA MET A 25 -3.44 3.66 0.63
C MET A 25 -3.43 2.12 0.54
N ALA A 26 -4.04 1.41 1.48
CA ALA A 26 -4.12 -0.05 1.42
C ALA A 26 -4.79 -0.55 0.14
N ARG A 27 -5.87 0.10 -0.29
CA ARG A 27 -6.56 -0.21 -1.55
C ARG A 27 -5.66 0.02 -2.76
N VAL A 28 -5.03 1.19 -2.86
CA VAL A 28 -4.19 1.56 -4.01
C VAL A 28 -2.96 0.64 -4.11
N PHE A 29 -2.26 0.39 -3.00
CA PHE A 29 -1.08 -0.48 -3.00
C PHE A 29 -1.45 -1.94 -3.33
N SER A 30 -2.58 -2.44 -2.82
CA SER A 30 -3.06 -3.78 -3.16
C SER A 30 -3.43 -3.87 -4.65
N ALA A 31 -4.14 -2.88 -5.20
CA ALA A 31 -4.52 -2.83 -6.61
C ALA A 31 -3.29 -2.72 -7.54
N ALA A 32 -2.22 -2.06 -7.08
CA ALA A 32 -0.95 -1.99 -7.78
C ALA A 32 -0.11 -3.29 -7.69
N GLY A 33 -0.63 -4.34 -7.04
CA GLY A 33 -0.03 -5.66 -6.97
C GLY A 33 1.02 -5.83 -5.88
N ALA A 34 1.05 -4.95 -4.88
CA ALA A 34 1.86 -5.15 -3.68
C ALA A 34 1.20 -6.16 -2.73
N ARG A 35 2.01 -6.81 -1.89
CA ARG A 35 1.55 -7.56 -0.72
C ARG A 35 1.46 -6.60 0.46
N VAL A 36 0.24 -6.23 0.83
CA VAL A 36 -0.03 -5.21 1.85
C VAL A 36 -0.33 -5.87 3.20
N LEU A 37 0.35 -5.41 4.24
CA LEU A 37 0.02 -5.66 5.64
C LEU A 37 -0.52 -4.38 6.25
N VAL A 38 -1.73 -4.45 6.81
CA VAL A 38 -2.37 -3.33 7.52
C VAL A 38 -2.30 -3.57 9.02
N CYS A 39 -1.93 -2.55 9.78
CA CYS A 39 -1.91 -2.55 11.25
C CYS A 39 -2.69 -1.33 11.77
N ASP A 40 -3.61 -1.57 12.70
CA ASP A 40 -4.38 -0.55 13.41
C ASP A 40 -4.68 -1.04 14.84
N VAL A 41 -5.14 -0.15 15.72
CA VAL A 41 -5.48 -0.46 17.13
C VAL A 41 -6.92 -0.95 17.32
#